data_AF-A0A924KRA2-F1
#
_entry.id   AF-A0A924KRA2-F1
#
_cell.length_a   1.000
_cell.length_b   1.000
_cell.length_c   1.000
_cell.angle_alpha   90.00
_cell.angle_beta   90.00
_cell.angle_gamma   90.00
#
_symmetry.space_group_name_H-M   'P 1'
#
loop_
_entity.id
_entity.type
_entity.pdbx_description
1 polymer ?
#
loop_
_entity_poly.entity_id
_entity_poly.type
_entity_poly.pdbx_seq_one_letter_code
_entity_poly.pdbx_strand_id
1 'polypeptide(L)'
;MPQSQPGVPIDHALRHKVWQVEEKLTDVNIALNFYRDAVLRSADVQVVCSNDTDMMPAMAMVRVDFPDQRIGLVAPLPDPSITDSDRYVATSLQEHAAWTRRYLRHDELLAAQLPQQVPTRKKPIIKPTYW
;
A
#
# COMPACT_ATOMS: atom_id res chain seq x y z
N MET A 1 16.57 -12.50 11.50
CA MET A 1 15.43 -12.30 12.43
C MET A 1 15.83 -12.80 13.81
N PRO A 2 15.65 -12.03 14.90
CA PRO A 2 15.89 -12.51 16.27
C PRO A 2 15.02 -13.73 16.58
N GLN A 3 15.55 -14.71 17.28
CA GLN A 3 14.75 -15.83 17.78
C GLN A 3 14.07 -15.39 19.08
N SER A 4 12.76 -15.59 19.22
CA SER A 4 12.05 -15.39 20.49
C SER A 4 11.79 -16.74 21.14
N GLN A 5 12.17 -16.87 22.41
CA GLN A 5 11.85 -18.05 23.23
C GLN A 5 10.84 -17.65 24.31
N PRO A 6 9.78 -18.46 24.54
CA PRO A 6 8.80 -18.16 25.57
C PRO A 6 9.46 -18.03 26.95
N GLY A 7 9.18 -16.92 27.64
CA GLY A 7 9.64 -16.70 29.02
C GLY A 7 11.10 -16.24 29.17
N VAL A 8 11.82 -15.96 28.08
CA VAL A 8 13.20 -15.45 28.11
C VAL A 8 13.26 -14.04 27.50
N PRO A 9 14.01 -13.09 28.09
CA PRO A 9 14.27 -11.79 27.47
C PRO A 9 14.84 -11.93 26.05
N ILE A 10 14.49 -11.00 25.16
CA ILE A 10 14.94 -11.03 23.76
C ILE A 10 16.45 -10.87 23.70
N ASP A 11 17.14 -11.89 23.16
CA ASP A 11 18.55 -11.84 22.84
C ASP A 11 18.73 -11.50 21.35
N HIS A 12 19.24 -10.29 21.06
CA HIS A 12 19.49 -9.82 19.70
C HIS A 12 20.67 -10.52 19.00
N ALA A 13 21.50 -11.26 19.74
CA ALA A 13 22.56 -12.10 19.20
C ALA A 13 22.03 -13.45 18.68
N LEU A 14 20.92 -13.94 19.23
CA LEU A 14 20.27 -15.18 18.82
C LEU A 14 19.41 -14.93 17.56
N ARG A 15 19.84 -15.40 16.39
CA ARG A 15 19.18 -15.09 15.09
C ARG A 15 18.84 -16.35 14.29
N HIS A 16 17.71 -16.34 13.60
CA HIS A 16 17.41 -17.27 12.51
C HIS A 16 18.11 -16.82 11.23
N LYS A 17 18.67 -17.78 10.50
CA LYS A 17 19.12 -17.57 9.12
C LYS A 17 17.88 -17.46 8.23
N VAL A 18 17.72 -16.28 7.63
CA VAL A 18 16.62 -15.99 6.70
C VAL A 18 17.22 -15.52 5.38
N TRP A 19 16.54 -15.80 4.28
CA TRP A 19 16.88 -15.21 2.99
C TRP A 19 16.44 -13.75 3.00
N GLN A 20 17.37 -12.83 2.79
CA GLN A 20 17.05 -11.43 2.56
C GLN A 20 16.73 -11.28 1.07
N VAL A 21 15.45 -11.34 0.73
CA VAL A 21 14.97 -10.99 -0.61
C VAL A 21 14.68 -9.50 -0.56
N GLU A 22 15.46 -8.71 -1.30
CA GLU A 22 15.28 -7.27 -1.36
C GLU A 22 14.70 -6.90 -2.74
N GLU A 23 13.45 -6.44 -2.75
CA GLU A 23 12.86 -5.83 -3.92
C GLU A 23 13.37 -4.39 -4.04
N LYS A 24 13.73 -3.97 -5.25
CA LYS A 24 14.22 -2.63 -5.55
C LYS A 24 13.31 -1.97 -6.59
N LEU A 25 13.34 -0.64 -6.64
CA LEU A 25 12.75 0.22 -7.67
C LEU A 25 11.22 0.37 -7.69
N THR A 26 10.45 -0.47 -7.01
CA THR A 26 8.98 -0.40 -7.08
C THR A 26 8.44 0.96 -6.66
N ASP A 27 8.89 1.50 -5.52
CA ASP A 27 8.45 2.81 -5.03
C ASP A 27 8.87 3.94 -5.98
N VAL A 28 10.10 3.87 -6.50
CA VAL A 28 10.64 4.83 -7.49
C VAL A 28 9.82 4.80 -8.78
N ASN A 29 9.48 3.62 -9.27
CA ASN A 29 8.74 3.46 -10.52
C ASN A 29 7.30 3.95 -10.36
N ILE A 30 6.66 3.69 -9.21
CA ILE A 30 5.32 4.20 -8.91
C ILE A 30 5.35 5.74 -8.87
N ALA A 31 6.29 6.34 -8.13
CA ALA A 31 6.43 7.79 -8.03
C ALA A 31 6.66 8.48 -9.39
N LEU A 32 7.55 7.92 -10.21
CA LEU A 32 7.85 8.47 -11.54
C LEU A 32 6.65 8.38 -12.49
N ASN A 33 5.94 7.25 -12.52
CA ASN A 33 4.76 7.12 -13.38
C ASN A 33 3.61 8.00 -12.88
N PHE A 34 3.41 8.11 -11.56
CA PHE A 34 2.42 9.02 -10.98
C PHE A 34 2.64 10.47 -11.44
N TYR A 35 3.87 10.97 -11.36
CA TYR A 35 4.19 12.31 -11.86
C TYR A 35 4.05 12.42 -13.38
N ARG A 36 4.53 11.41 -14.13
CA ARG A 36 4.42 11.37 -15.60
C ARG A 36 2.96 11.39 -16.07
N ASP A 37 2.07 10.69 -15.38
CA ASP A 37 0.66 10.66 -15.72
C ASP A 37 0.01 12.05 -15.57
N ALA A 38 0.46 12.85 -14.60
CA ALA A 38 0.01 14.23 -14.44
C ALA A 38 0.52 15.12 -15.58
N VAL A 39 1.80 14.97 -15.97
CA VAL A 39 2.40 15.65 -17.13
C VAL A 39 1.63 15.34 -18.41
N LEU A 40 1.30 14.07 -18.63
CA LEU A 40 0.60 13.61 -19.83
C LEU A 40 -0.91 13.88 -19.79
N ARG A 41 -1.44 14.29 -18.62
CA ARG A 41 -2.89 14.40 -18.37
C ARG A 41 -3.62 13.11 -18.77
N SER A 42 -3.04 11.97 -18.42
CA SER A 42 -3.57 10.64 -18.80
C SER A 42 -4.81 10.24 -18.00
N ALA A 43 -5.13 10.96 -16.91
CA ALA A 43 -6.30 10.72 -16.08
C ALA A 43 -6.82 12.02 -15.43
N ASP A 44 -8.14 12.13 -15.29
CA ASP A 44 -8.77 13.24 -14.55
C ASP A 44 -8.50 13.16 -13.04
N VAL A 45 -8.30 11.95 -12.52
CA VAL A 45 -8.04 11.67 -11.11
C VAL A 45 -6.95 10.61 -11.01
N GLN A 46 -5.94 10.88 -10.20
CA GLN A 46 -4.90 9.92 -9.84
C GLN A 46 -5.14 9.42 -8.42
N VAL A 47 -5.13 8.11 -8.21
CA VAL A 47 -5.42 7.51 -6.89
C VAL A 47 -4.23 6.71 -6.39
N VAL A 48 -3.72 7.07 -5.21
CA VAL A 48 -2.69 6.32 -4.50
C VAL A 48 -3.35 5.38 -3.51
N CYS A 49 -3.16 4.08 -3.69
CA CYS A 49 -3.65 3.03 -2.78
C CYS A 49 -2.53 2.55 -1.86
N SER A 50 -2.08 3.40 -0.94
CA SER A 50 -0.98 3.11 -0.02
C SER A 50 -1.09 3.96 1.25
N ASN A 51 -0.41 3.54 2.32
CA ASN A 51 -0.12 4.38 3.49
C ASN A 51 1.39 4.61 3.67
N ASP A 52 2.17 4.37 2.61
CA ASP A 52 3.62 4.56 2.58
C ASP A 52 3.97 6.02 2.28
N THR A 53 4.71 6.64 3.19
CA THR A 53 5.08 8.05 3.11
C THR A 53 6.08 8.35 1.99
N ASP A 54 6.71 7.34 1.39
CA ASP A 54 7.66 7.55 0.28
C ASP A 54 6.99 8.11 -0.98
N MET A 55 5.66 8.03 -1.09
CA MET A 55 4.88 8.68 -2.16
C MET A 55 4.66 10.18 -1.96
N MET A 56 4.87 10.71 -0.74
CA MET A 56 4.62 12.12 -0.42
C MET A 56 5.32 13.09 -1.38
N PRO A 57 6.61 12.94 -1.71
CA PRO A 57 7.29 13.88 -2.60
C PRO A 57 6.65 13.94 -4.00
N ALA A 58 6.24 12.80 -4.55
CA ALA A 58 5.58 12.75 -5.86
C ALA A 58 4.21 13.43 -5.84
N MET A 59 3.41 13.19 -4.80
CA MET A 59 2.12 13.85 -4.61
C MET A 59 2.27 15.36 -4.44
N ALA A 60 3.27 15.81 -3.68
CA ALA A 60 3.58 17.22 -3.47
C ALA A 60 3.95 17.91 -4.79
N MET A 61 4.85 17.31 -5.57
CA MET A 61 5.25 17.85 -6.88
C MET A 61 4.08 17.95 -7.85
N VAL A 62 3.25 16.90 -7.96
CA VAL A 62 2.06 16.95 -8.83
C VAL A 62 1.13 18.09 -8.42
N ARG A 63 0.92 18.31 -7.12
CA ARG A 63 0.02 19.38 -6.68
C ARG A 63 0.56 20.78 -6.93
N VAL A 64 1.88 20.95 -6.90
CA VAL A 64 2.54 22.24 -7.22
C VAL A 64 2.50 22.51 -8.72
N ASP A 65 2.88 21.52 -9.54
CA ASP A 65 3.05 21.71 -10.98
C ASP A 65 1.73 21.62 -11.76
N PHE A 66 0.78 20.84 -11.24
CA PHE A 66 -0.52 20.56 -11.86
C PHE A 66 -1.67 20.76 -10.85
N PRO A 67 -1.97 22.00 -10.43
CA PRO A 67 -2.95 22.28 -9.39
C PRO A 67 -4.37 21.83 -9.71
N ASP A 68 -4.71 21.68 -10.99
CA ASP A 68 -6.01 21.17 -11.45
C ASP A 68 -6.11 19.63 -11.37
N GLN A 69 -4.97 18.92 -11.25
CA GLN A 69 -4.95 17.47 -11.15
C GLN A 69 -5.50 17.03 -9.80
N ARG A 70 -6.57 16.22 -9.82
CA ARG A 70 -7.15 15.68 -8.59
C ARG A 70 -6.39 14.43 -8.14
N ILE A 71 -5.94 14.45 -6.89
CA ILE A 71 -5.26 13.32 -6.25
C ILE A 71 -6.18 12.70 -5.19
N GLY A 72 -6.40 11.40 -5.23
CA GLY A 72 -7.11 10.62 -4.22
C GLY A 72 -6.15 9.73 -3.43
N LEU A 73 -6.45 9.52 -2.16
CA LEU A 73 -5.71 8.60 -1.28
C LEU A 73 -6.64 7.51 -0.75
N VAL A 74 -6.24 6.26 -0.89
CA VAL A 74 -6.91 5.10 -0.28
C VAL A 74 -5.92 4.41 0.63
N ALA A 75 -6.11 4.56 1.94
CA ALA A 75 -5.26 3.91 2.92
C ALA A 75 -5.75 2.47 3.14
N PRO A 76 -4.88 1.45 2.99
CA PRO A 76 -5.24 0.05 3.21
C PRO A 76 -5.25 -0.28 4.71
N LEU A 77 -6.08 0.43 5.47
CA LEU A 77 -6.26 0.24 6.90
C LEU A 77 -7.59 -0.50 7.17
N PRO A 78 -7.64 -1.36 8.21
CA PRO A 78 -8.87 -2.01 8.60
C PRO A 78 -9.88 -1.01 9.17
N ASP A 79 -11.15 -1.39 9.18
CA ASP A 79 -12.19 -0.62 9.84
C ASP A 79 -11.91 -0.52 11.35
N PRO A 80 -11.81 0.70 11.91
CA PRO A 80 -11.51 0.89 13.34
C PRO A 80 -12.61 0.36 14.26
N SER A 81 -13.83 0.12 13.76
CA SER A 81 -14.91 -0.49 14.56
C SER A 81 -14.75 -2.00 14.75
N ILE A 82 -13.94 -2.66 13.90
CA ILE A 82 -13.73 -4.11 13.91
C ILE A 82 -12.43 -4.46 14.63
N THR A 83 -11.40 -3.63 14.49
CA THR A 83 -10.09 -3.86 15.07
C THR A 83 -9.58 -2.62 15.80
N ASP A 84 -9.20 -2.79 17.06
CA ASP A 84 -8.46 -1.78 17.81
C ASP A 84 -7.04 -1.69 17.22
N SER A 85 -6.86 -0.76 16.30
CA SER A 85 -5.62 -0.59 15.52
C SER A 85 -5.10 0.82 15.72
N ASP A 86 -3.91 0.95 16.32
CA ASP A 86 -3.18 2.23 16.45
C ASP A 86 -2.61 2.78 15.13
N ARG A 87 -3.08 2.25 13.99
CA ARG A 87 -2.62 2.67 12.67
C ARG A 87 -3.53 3.74 12.11
N TYR A 88 -2.93 4.87 11.77
CA TYR A 88 -3.61 6.03 11.20
C TYR A 88 -3.09 6.28 9.79
N VAL A 89 -3.92 6.96 8.99
CA VAL A 89 -3.48 7.43 7.68
C VAL A 89 -2.37 8.46 7.87
N ALA A 90 -1.28 8.33 7.13
CA ALA A 90 -0.17 9.26 7.21
C ALA A 90 -0.64 10.68 6.87
N THR A 91 -0.50 11.61 7.82
CA THR A 91 -0.93 13.02 7.67
C THR A 91 -0.23 13.68 6.48
N SER A 92 1.06 13.38 6.28
CA SER A 92 1.84 13.90 5.15
C SER A 92 1.29 13.48 3.79
N LEU A 93 0.65 12.31 3.65
CA LEU A 93 -0.03 11.93 2.41
C LEU A 93 -1.39 12.63 2.27
N GLN A 94 -2.15 12.68 3.37
CA GLN A 94 -3.48 13.31 3.38
C GLN A 94 -3.41 14.78 2.98
N GLU A 95 -2.37 15.48 3.44
CA GLU A 95 -2.14 16.87 3.10
C GLU A 95 -2.18 17.06 1.60
N HIS A 96 -1.59 16.17 0.80
CA HIS A 96 -1.51 16.26 -0.66
C HIS A 96 -2.70 15.70 -1.44
N ALA A 97 -3.64 15.01 -0.78
CA ALA A 97 -4.81 14.43 -1.42
C ALA A 97 -6.01 15.38 -1.37
N ALA A 98 -6.79 15.41 -2.46
CA ALA A 98 -8.07 16.13 -2.51
C ALA A 98 -9.17 15.39 -1.71
N TRP A 99 -9.07 14.07 -1.61
CA TRP A 99 -9.94 13.25 -0.77
C TRP A 99 -9.16 12.04 -0.25
N THR A 100 -9.57 11.52 0.90
CA THR A 100 -8.93 10.35 1.53
C THR A 100 -9.99 9.36 1.98
N ARG A 101 -9.87 8.11 1.54
CA ARG A 101 -10.54 6.96 2.12
C ARG A 101 -9.65 6.37 3.21
N ARG A 102 -10.09 6.52 4.46
CA ARG A 102 -9.26 6.29 5.65
C ARG A 102 -9.11 4.82 6.05
N TYR A 103 -10.05 3.99 5.63
CA TYR A 103 -10.08 2.56 5.90
C TYR A 103 -10.88 1.83 4.81
N LEU A 104 -10.71 0.51 4.75
CA LEU A 104 -11.46 -0.39 3.88
C LEU A 104 -12.42 -1.20 4.75
N ARG A 105 -13.71 -1.23 4.39
CA ARG A 105 -14.68 -2.03 5.13
C ARG A 105 -14.52 -3.50 4.79
N HIS A 106 -14.95 -4.34 5.72
CA HIS A 106 -14.83 -5.78 5.59
C HIS A 106 -15.66 -6.34 4.41
N ASP A 107 -16.88 -5.86 4.22
CA ASP A 107 -17.76 -6.24 3.11
C ASP A 107 -17.18 -5.88 1.74
N GLU A 108 -16.58 -4.70 1.62
CA GLU A 108 -15.89 -4.26 0.41
C GLU A 108 -14.69 -5.17 0.08
N LEU A 109 -13.91 -5.56 1.09
CA LEU A 109 -12.79 -6.50 0.93
C LEU A 109 -13.26 -7.90 0.52
N LEU A 110 -14.36 -8.39 1.11
CA LEU A 110 -14.95 -9.68 0.75
C LEU A 110 -15.46 -9.68 -0.71
N ALA A 111 -16.06 -8.57 -1.16
CA ALA A 111 -16.55 -8.43 -2.52
C ALA A 111 -15.41 -8.28 -3.56
N ALA A 112 -14.23 -7.81 -3.14
CA ALA A 112 -13.08 -7.54 -4.01
C ALA A 112 -12.07 -8.71 -4.11
N GLN A 113 -12.44 -9.92 -3.67
CA GLN A 113 -11.57 -11.09 -3.78
C GLN A 113 -11.36 -11.51 -5.23
N LEU A 114 -10.15 -11.98 -5.55
CA LEU A 114 -9.88 -12.65 -6.83
C LEU A 114 -10.69 -13.95 -6.92
N PRO A 115 -11.07 -14.39 -8.15
CA PRO A 115 -11.73 -15.67 -8.34
C PRO A 115 -10.86 -16.83 -7.82
N GLN A 116 -11.50 -17.97 -7.52
CA GLN A 116 -10.81 -19.16 -7.02
C GLN A 116 -9.67 -19.62 -7.95
N GLN A 117 -9.81 -19.38 -9.25
CA GLN A 117 -8.78 -19.62 -10.25
C GLN A 117 -8.54 -18.36 -11.06
N VAL A 118 -7.31 -17.86 -11.04
CA VAL A 118 -6.87 -16.73 -11.85
C VAL A 118 -6.08 -17.27 -13.05
N PRO A 119 -6.58 -17.08 -14.29
CA PRO A 119 -5.86 -17.51 -15.49
C PRO A 119 -4.58 -16.66 -15.65
N THR A 120 -3.47 -17.31 -15.98
CA THR A 120 -2.21 -16.62 -16.32
C THR A 120 -1.71 -17.15 -17.66
N ARG A 121 -0.68 -16.52 -18.25
CA ARG A 121 0.01 -17.06 -19.43
C ARG A 121 0.78 -18.36 -19.14
N LYS A 122 0.93 -18.73 -17.86
CA LYS A 122 1.61 -19.94 -17.38
C LYS A 122 0.58 -20.84 -16.67
N LYS A 123 0.97 -21.51 -15.59
CA LYS A 123 0.04 -22.26 -14.74
C LYS A 123 -0.96 -21.28 -14.09
N PRO A 124 -2.26 -21.61 -14.05
CA PRO A 124 -3.24 -20.80 -13.34
C PRO A 124 -2.90 -20.75 -11.85
N ILE A 125 -3.17 -19.61 -11.23
CA ILE A 125 -3.05 -19.45 -9.79
C ILE A 125 -4.37 -19.92 -9.19
N ILE A 126 -4.31 -20.92 -8.32
CA ILE A 126 -5.47 -21.51 -7.65
C ILE A 126 -5.42 -21.10 -6.19
N LYS A 127 -6.53 -20.56 -5.66
CA LYS A 127 -6.66 -20.20 -4.26
C LYS A 127 -6.47 -21.47 -3.39
N PRO A 128 -5.53 -21.49 -2.43
CA PRO A 128 -5.38 -22.60 -1.50
C PRO A 128 -6.67 -22.85 -0.70
N THR A 129 -6.98 -24.11 -0.41
CA THR A 129 -8.20 -24.49 0.33
C THR A 129 -8.22 -24.05 1.79
N TYR A 130 -7.07 -23.68 2.36
CA TYR A 130 -6.91 -23.25 3.75
C TYR A 130 -6.94 -21.72 3.92
N TRP A 131 -7.20 -20.95 2.85
CA TRP A 131 -7.31 -19.48 2.85
C TRP A 131 -8.75 -18.99 2.96
#